data_AF-A0A5K1E719-F1
#
_entry.id   AF-A0A5K1E719-F1
#
_cell.length_a   1.000
_cell.length_b   1.000
_cell.length_c   1.000
_cell.angle_alpha   90.00
_cell.angle_beta   90.00
_cell.angle_gamma   90.00
#
_symmetry.space_group_name_H-M   'P 1'
#
loop_
_entity.id
_entity.type
_entity.pdbx_description
1 polymer ?
#
loop_
_entity_poly.entity_id
_entity_poly.type
_entity_poly.pdbx_seq_one_letter_code
_entity_poly.pdbx_strand_id
1 'polypeptide(L)' 'DAIMGVKDNYNLKKNWISDPCLPQRYPWDGLGCGYENPSSPRIIS' A
#
# COMPACT_ATOMS: atom_id res chain seq x y z
N ASP A 1 16.60 8.27 -7.52
CA ASP A 1 16.34 7.25 -8.57
C ASP A 1 16.99 5.89 -8.38
N ALA A 2 17.23 5.43 -7.14
CA ALA A 2 17.68 4.04 -6.92
C ALA A 2 16.51 3.04 -6.89
N ILE A 3 15.38 3.44 -6.32
CA ILE A 3 14.24 2.55 -6.08
C ILE A 3 13.49 2.20 -7.38
N MET A 4 13.48 3.12 -8.37
CA MET A 4 12.86 2.87 -9.68
C MET A 4 13.62 1.83 -10.51
N GLY A 5 14.96 1.89 -10.54
CA GLY A 5 15.77 0.93 -11.29
C GLY A 5 15.67 -0.50 -10.75
N VAL A 6 15.48 -0.67 -9.44
CA VAL A 6 15.26 -1.99 -8.81
C VAL A 6 13.90 -2.56 -9.21
N LYS A 7 12.83 -1.76 -9.32
CA LYS A 7 11.53 -2.25 -9.82
C LYS A 7 11.63 -2.84 -11.22
N ASP A 8 12.25 -2.09 -12.12
CA ASP A 8 12.27 -2.43 -13.54
C ASP A 8 13.11 -3.69 -13.79
N ASN A 9 14.22 -3.83 -13.07
CA ASN A 9 15.08 -5.00 -13.17
C ASN A 9 14.40 -6.30 -12.69
N TYR A 10 13.51 -6.21 -11.69
CA TYR A 10 12.80 -7.37 -11.13
C TYR A 10 11.34 -7.50 -11.61
N ASN A 11 10.93 -6.68 -12.58
CA ASN A 11 9.59 -6.68 -13.16
C ASN A 11 8.47 -6.63 -12.10
N LEU A 12 8.71 -5.89 -11.00
CA LEU A 12 7.80 -5.81 -9.86
C LEU A 12 6.51 -5.06 -10.25
N LYS A 13 5.52 -5.82 -10.72
CA LYS A 13 4.19 -5.34 -11.17
C LYS A 13 3.21 -4.98 -10.04
N LYS A 14 3.58 -5.16 -8.76
CA LYS A 14 2.68 -4.88 -7.63
C LYS A 14 3.10 -3.61 -6.87
N ASN A 15 2.33 -2.55 -7.10
CA ASN A 15 2.12 -1.32 -6.31
C ASN A 15 2.94 -1.17 -5.02
N TRP A 16 4.21 -0.78 -5.14
CA TRP A 16 5.13 -0.63 -4.00
C TRP A 16 5.26 0.81 -3.46
N ILE A 17 4.36 1.73 -3.83
CA ILE A 17 4.26 3.07 -3.20
C ILE A 17 2.79 3.49 -3.15
N SER A 18 1.99 2.87 -2.29
CA SER A 18 0.68 3.45 -1.99
C SER A 18 0.27 3.09 -0.57
N ASP A 19 -0.67 3.85 -0.04
CA ASP A 19 -1.18 3.70 1.30
C ASP A 19 -1.61 2.24 1.53
N PRO A 20 -1.05 1.52 2.51
CA PRO A 20 -1.35 0.09 2.72
C PRO A 20 -2.82 -0.20 3.04
N CYS A 21 -3.55 0.83 3.45
CA CYS A 21 -4.99 0.79 3.74
C CYS A 21 -5.88 1.32 2.62
N LEU A 22 -5.30 1.83 1.55
CA LEU A 22 -6.03 2.40 0.42
C LEU A 22 -5.75 1.63 -0.88
N PRO A 23 -6.79 1.43 -1.70
CA PRO A 23 -8.20 1.75 -1.43
C PRO A 23 -8.83 0.84 -0.36
N GLN A 24 -9.80 1.33 0.41
CA GLN A 24 -10.44 0.58 1.51
C GLN A 24 -10.99 -0.81 1.11
N ARG A 25 -11.37 -0.98 -0.16
CA ARG A 25 -11.87 -2.27 -0.67
C ARG A 25 -10.78 -3.30 -0.94
N TYR A 26 -9.53 -2.84 -1.03
CA TYR A 26 -8.37 -3.66 -1.33
C TYR A 26 -7.21 -3.27 -0.39
N PRO A 27 -7.39 -3.39 0.94
CA PRO A 27 -6.28 -3.24 1.86
C PRO A 27 -5.27 -4.36 1.60
N TRP A 28 -4.04 -4.18 2.05
CA TRP A 28 -3.05 -5.25 1.93
C TRP A 28 -3.48 -6.44 2.80
N ASP A 29 -3.32 -7.63 2.24
CA ASP A 29 -3.62 -8.87 2.96
C ASP A 29 -2.76 -8.93 4.24
N GLY A 30 -3.41 -9.10 5.39
CA GLY A 30 -2.76 -9.16 6.69
C GLY A 30 -2.56 -7.81 7.40
N LEU A 31 -3.04 -6.70 6.84
CA LEU A 31 -3.11 -5.41 7.54
C LEU A 31 -4.54 -5.15 8.04
N GLY A 32 -4.64 -4.78 9.31
CA GLY A 32 -5.85 -4.20 9.89
C GLY A 32 -5.85 -2.70 9.63
N CYS A 33 -6.90 -2.19 9.00
CA CYS A 33 -7.05 -0.77 8.72
C CYS A 33 -8.24 -0.19 9.50
N GLY A 34 -7.96 0.83 10.30
CA GLY A 34 -8.95 1.64 11.01
C GLY A 34 -9.45 2.75 10.10
N TYR A 35 -10.75 2.75 9.84
CA TYR A 35 -11.41 3.69 8.94
C TYR A 35 -12.22 4.77 9.69
N GLU A 36 -11.80 5.12 10.92
CA GLU A 36 -12.44 6.17 11.72
C GLU A 36 -12.52 7.51 10.98
N ASN A 37 -11.51 7.80 10.15
CA ASN A 37 -11.55 8.85 9.15
C ASN A 37 -11.34 8.24 7.75
N PRO A 38 -12.39 8.13 6.91
CA PRO A 38 -12.29 7.54 5.57
C PRO A 38 -11.28 8.24 4.66
N SER A 39 -11.01 9.52 4.90
CA SER A 39 -10.04 10.32 4.15
C SER A 39 -8.60 10.11 4.61
N SER A 40 -8.38 9.45 5.76
CA SER A 40 -7.06 9.16 6.31
C SER A 40 -7.14 7.87 7.14
N PRO A 41 -7.27 6.71 6.48
CA PRO A 41 -7.28 5.44 7.17
C PRO A 41 -5.93 5.19 7.84
N ARG A 42 -5.96 4.61 9.03
CA ARG A 42 -4.75 4.28 9.80
C ARG A 42 -4.58 2.78 9.88
N ILE A 43 -3.34 2.31 9.87
CA ILE A 43 -3.03 0.92 10.17
C ILE A 43 -3.24 0.71 11.67
N ILE A 44 -4.02 -0.30 12.04
CA ILE A 44 -4.35 -0.67 13.42
C ILE A 44 -3.91 -2.10 13.78
N SER A 45 -3.52 -2.94 12.81
CA SER A 45 -2.96 -4.28 13.05
C SER A 45 -2.11 -4.79 11.89
#